data_AF-A0A9Q0VBZ6-F1
#
_entry.id   AF-A0A9Q0VBZ6-F1
#
_cell.length_a   1.000
_cell.length_b   1.000
_cell.length_c   1.000
_cell.angle_alpha   90.00
_cell.angle_beta   90.00
_cell.angle_gamma   90.00
#
_symmetry.space_group_name_H-M   'P 1'
#
loop_
_entity.id
_entity.type
_entity.pdbx_description
1 polymer ?
#
loop_
_entity_poly.entity_id
_entity_poly.type
_entity_poly.pdbx_seq_one_letter_code
_entity_poly.pdbx_strand_id
1 'polypeptide(L)'
;MAQGDGDKRKKPNILITGTPGTGKTTTASALSEATQLRHINIGDLVKEKNLHDGWDDQFDCYIINEDLVCDELEDIMEEGGNIVDYHGCDFFPERWFDRVVVLQTDNSALYDRLSKRGYSETKISNNMECEIFQVLLEEAK
;
A
#
# COMPACT_ATOMS: atom_id res chain seq x y z
N MET A 1 -18.35 30.36 -23.33
CA MET A 1 -17.87 29.91 -22.00
C MET A 1 -17.26 28.54 -22.22
N ALA A 2 -15.92 28.47 -22.32
CA ALA A 2 -15.23 27.21 -22.44
C ALA A 2 -15.36 26.49 -21.09
N GLN A 3 -16.02 25.34 -21.07
CA GLN A 3 -15.96 24.43 -19.93
C GLN A 3 -14.52 23.94 -19.88
N GLY A 4 -13.79 24.29 -18.82
CA GLY A 4 -12.46 23.76 -18.57
C GLY A 4 -12.60 22.26 -18.38
N ASP A 5 -11.97 21.50 -19.25
CA ASP A 5 -11.68 20.09 -19.03
C ASP A 5 -10.80 20.08 -17.77
N GLY A 6 -11.39 19.74 -16.62
CA GLY A 6 -10.65 19.63 -15.36
C GLY A 6 -9.54 18.62 -15.59
N ASP A 7 -8.29 19.03 -15.37
CA ASP A 7 -7.07 18.35 -15.81
C ASP A 7 -7.05 16.91 -15.28
N LYS A 8 -7.62 15.98 -16.05
CA LYS A 8 -7.65 14.56 -15.69
C LYS A 8 -6.27 14.00 -15.95
N ARG A 9 -5.69 13.41 -14.90
CA ARG A 9 -4.41 12.69 -14.94
C ARG A 9 -4.31 11.85 -16.22
N LYS A 10 -3.26 12.06 -17.01
CA LYS A 10 -3.06 11.39 -18.31
C LYS A 10 -2.72 9.91 -18.16
N LYS A 11 -2.12 9.53 -17.04
CA LYS A 11 -1.78 8.15 -16.68
C LYS A 11 -2.45 7.80 -15.35
N PRO A 12 -2.91 6.55 -15.18
CA PRO A 12 -3.63 6.16 -13.99
C PRO A 12 -2.70 6.04 -12.78
N ASN A 13 -3.28 6.20 -11.60
CA ASN A 13 -2.70 5.77 -10.34
C ASN A 13 -3.44 4.53 -9.85
N ILE A 14 -2.68 3.55 -9.40
CA ILE A 14 -3.20 2.26 -8.93
C ILE A 14 -2.69 2.02 -7.52
N LEU A 15 -3.58 1.74 -6.58
CA LEU A 15 -3.23 1.23 -5.27
C LEU A 15 -3.26 -0.30 -5.31
N ILE A 16 -2.19 -0.94 -4.85
CA ILE A 16 -2.15 -2.38 -4.58
C ILE A 16 -2.06 -2.53 -3.06
N THR A 17 -3.14 -3.05 -2.47
CA THR A 17 -3.30 -3.22 -1.02
C THR A 17 -3.61 -4.66 -0.63
N GLY A 18 -3.73 -4.92 0.67
CA GLY A 18 -3.98 -6.24 1.27
C GLY A 18 -2.97 -6.59 2.35
N THR A 19 -3.23 -7.69 3.05
CA THR A 19 -2.44 -8.13 4.19
C THR A 19 -0.94 -8.29 3.85
N PRO A 20 0.00 -7.96 4.74
CA PRO A 20 1.41 -8.33 4.56
C PRO A 20 1.58 -9.80 4.19
N GLY A 21 2.35 -10.08 3.13
CA GLY A 21 2.58 -11.45 2.63
C GLY A 21 1.70 -11.89 1.45
N THR A 22 0.66 -11.14 1.08
CA THR A 22 -0.23 -11.50 -0.02
C THR A 22 0.41 -11.35 -1.41
N GLY A 23 1.44 -10.51 -1.54
CA GLY A 23 2.26 -10.39 -2.75
C GLY A 23 2.31 -8.99 -3.38
N LYS A 24 1.84 -7.95 -2.67
CA LYS A 24 1.76 -6.56 -3.16
C LYS A 24 3.02 -6.09 -3.90
N THR A 25 4.17 -6.12 -3.23
CA THR A 25 5.44 -5.65 -3.81
C THR A 25 5.85 -6.43 -5.05
N THR A 26 5.63 -7.75 -5.07
CA THR A 26 5.91 -8.57 -6.25
C THR A 26 5.00 -8.19 -7.42
N THR A 27 3.70 -8.02 -7.16
CA THR A 27 2.73 -7.60 -8.18
C THR A 27 3.00 -6.18 -8.67
N ALA A 28 3.30 -5.25 -7.76
CA ALA A 28 3.58 -3.85 -8.07
C ALA A 28 4.83 -3.69 -8.93
N SER A 29 5.92 -4.39 -8.59
CA SER A 29 7.15 -4.40 -9.40
C SER A 29 6.92 -4.99 -10.79
N ALA A 30 6.25 -6.14 -10.90
CA ALA A 30 5.94 -6.74 -12.21
C ALA A 30 5.04 -5.84 -13.06
N LEU A 31 4.07 -5.17 -12.44
CA LEU A 31 3.21 -4.22 -13.13
C LEU A 31 3.97 -2.98 -13.58
N SER A 32 4.88 -2.45 -12.75
CA SER A 32 5.74 -1.32 -13.11
C SER A 32 6.62 -1.65 -14.31
N GLU A 33 7.26 -2.82 -14.34
CA GLU A 33 8.06 -3.28 -15.48
C GLU A 33 7.22 -3.37 -16.77
N ALA A 34 6.01 -3.93 -16.67
CA ALA A 34 5.13 -4.13 -17.82
C ALA A 34 4.50 -2.83 -18.36
N THR A 35 4.28 -1.82 -17.50
CA THR A 35 3.49 -0.62 -17.84
C THR A 35 4.31 0.67 -17.87
N GLN A 36 5.54 0.65 -17.35
CA GLN A 36 6.39 1.83 -17.16
C GLN A 36 5.76 2.89 -16.24
N LEU A 37 4.84 2.47 -15.35
CA LEU A 37 4.34 3.29 -14.25
C LEU A 37 5.36 3.28 -13.10
N ARG A 38 5.40 4.36 -12.31
CA ARG A 38 6.32 4.49 -11.18
C ARG A 38 5.85 3.65 -10.01
N HIS A 39 6.65 2.70 -9.56
CA HIS A 39 6.36 1.96 -8.33
C HIS A 39 6.81 2.77 -7.09
N ILE A 40 5.91 2.92 -6.13
CA ILE A 40 6.14 3.57 -4.83
C ILE A 40 5.77 2.57 -3.73
N ASN A 41 6.78 2.06 -3.02
CA ASN A 41 6.55 1.29 -1.80
C ASN A 41 6.51 2.25 -0.61
N ILE A 42 5.36 2.32 0.07
CA ILE A 42 5.15 3.29 1.15
C ILE A 42 5.99 2.94 2.39
N GLY A 43 6.21 1.65 2.67
CA GLY A 43 7.06 1.23 3.78
C GLY A 43 8.51 1.68 3.61
N ASP A 44 9.05 1.56 2.40
CA ASP A 44 10.39 2.05 2.08
C ASP A 44 10.45 3.58 2.12
N LEU A 45 9.45 4.27 1.54
CA LEU A 45 9.35 5.73 1.57
C LEU A 45 9.36 6.29 3.00
N VAL A 46 8.53 5.73 3.88
CA VAL A 46 8.44 6.11 5.30
C VAL A 46 9.79 5.98 5.99
N LYS A 47 10.50 4.88 5.74
CA LYS A 47 11.82 4.63 6.32
C LYS A 47 12.89 5.56 5.76
N GLU A 48 12.92 5.78 4.44
CA GLU A 48 13.95 6.58 3.77
C GLU A 48 13.83 8.06 4.12
N LYS A 49 12.59 8.56 4.28
CA LYS A 49 12.31 9.98 4.54
C LYS A 49 11.96 10.29 5.99
N ASN A 50 12.00 9.29 6.88
CA ASN A 50 11.64 9.41 8.28
C ASN A 50 10.22 9.97 8.50
N LEU A 51 9.24 9.48 7.72
CA LEU A 51 7.83 9.90 7.76
C LEU A 51 7.05 9.10 8.82
N HIS A 52 7.57 9.08 10.04
CA HIS A 52 7.03 8.26 11.14
C HIS A 52 7.20 8.95 12.49
N ASP A 53 6.31 8.65 13.42
CA ASP A 53 6.32 9.19 14.79
C ASP A 53 7.06 8.29 15.80
N GLY A 54 7.73 7.25 15.30
CA GLY A 54 8.56 6.37 16.11
C GLY A 54 8.51 4.93 15.66
N TRP A 55 9.04 4.04 16.50
CA TRP A 55 9.07 2.60 16.30
C TRP A 55 8.22 1.91 17.36
N ASP A 56 7.40 0.96 16.93
CA ASP A 56 6.63 0.08 17.80
C ASP A 56 7.40 -1.23 18.00
N ASP A 57 7.96 -1.42 19.20
CA ASP A 57 8.71 -2.63 19.57
C ASP A 57 7.84 -3.89 19.67
N GLN A 58 6.53 -3.75 19.93
CA GLN A 58 5.61 -4.87 20.06
C GLN A 58 5.28 -5.47 18.69
N PHE A 59 5.06 -4.63 17.69
CA PHE A 59 4.72 -5.05 16.33
C PHE A 59 5.90 -5.02 15.36
N ASP A 60 7.06 -4.53 15.80
CA ASP A 60 8.30 -4.48 15.03
C ASP A 60 8.08 -3.74 13.70
N CYS A 61 7.54 -2.52 13.82
CA CYS A 61 7.23 -1.64 12.68
C CYS A 61 7.30 -0.16 13.06
N TYR A 62 7.42 0.70 12.05
CA TYR A 62 7.28 2.15 12.24
C TYR A 62 5.82 2.54 12.48
N ILE A 63 5.62 3.49 13.39
CA ILE A 63 4.34 4.19 13.56
C ILE A 63 4.30 5.26 12.47
N ILE A 64 3.60 4.96 11.37
CA ILE A 64 3.52 5.85 10.21
C ILE A 64 2.92 7.21 10.61
N ASN A 65 3.48 8.29 10.08
CA ASN A 65 2.87 9.61 10.15
C ASN A 65 2.14 9.85 8.82
N GLU A 66 0.82 9.65 8.83
CA GLU A 66 -0.03 9.66 7.64
C GLU A 66 -0.02 11.03 6.94
N ASP A 67 -0.06 12.12 7.70
CA ASP A 67 -0.03 13.49 7.16
C ASP A 67 1.28 13.74 6.39
N LEU A 68 2.43 13.36 6.96
CA LEU A 68 3.73 13.52 6.29
C LEU A 68 3.85 12.66 5.02
N VAL A 69 3.26 11.47 5.02
CA VAL A 69 3.21 10.61 3.83
C VAL A 69 2.31 11.23 2.76
N CYS A 70 1.18 11.81 3.16
CA CYS A 70 0.27 12.49 2.25
C CYS A 70 0.92 13.72 1.61
N ASP A 71 1.52 14.58 2.43
CA ASP A 71 2.22 15.79 1.97
C ASP A 71 3.35 15.45 0.99
N GLU A 72 4.11 14.39 1.26
CA GLU A 72 5.21 13.97 0.41
C GLU A 72 4.75 13.41 -0.95
N LEU A 73 3.56 12.83 -1.02
CA LEU A 73 3.04 12.18 -2.24
C LEU A 73 2.14 13.06 -3.08
N GLU A 74 1.63 14.18 -2.54
CA GLU A 74 0.60 15.00 -3.17
C GLU A 74 0.92 15.36 -4.63
N ASP A 75 2.01 16.09 -4.86
CA ASP A 75 2.42 16.53 -6.21
C ASP A 75 2.63 15.32 -7.15
N ILE A 76 3.24 14.24 -6.65
CA ILE A 76 3.52 13.02 -7.44
C ILE A 76 2.21 12.34 -7.86
N MET A 77 1.23 12.30 -6.96
CA MET A 77 -0.06 11.67 -7.22
C MET A 77 -0.91 12.52 -8.15
N GLU A 78 -0.81 13.85 -8.10
CA GLU A 78 -1.48 14.77 -9.04
C GLU A 78 -0.95 14.65 -10.49
N GLU A 79 0.34 14.38 -10.69
CA GLU A 79 0.90 14.14 -12.03
C GLU A 79 0.33 12.85 -12.69
N GLY A 80 0.04 11.85 -11.85
CA GLY A 80 -0.45 10.55 -12.28
C GLY A 80 0.64 9.60 -12.81
N GLY A 81 0.28 8.32 -12.98
CA GLY A 81 1.19 7.30 -13.50
C GLY A 81 1.93 6.48 -12.45
N ASN A 82 1.32 6.30 -11.29
CA ASN A 82 1.94 5.66 -10.13
C ASN A 82 1.27 4.31 -9.79
N ILE A 83 2.07 3.40 -9.23
CA ILE A 83 1.62 2.18 -8.56
C ILE A 83 2.07 2.29 -7.12
N VAL A 84 1.12 2.45 -6.21
CA VAL A 84 1.37 2.56 -4.77
C VAL A 84 1.18 1.17 -4.14
N ASP A 85 2.17 0.72 -3.38
CA ASP A 85 2.15 -0.52 -2.60
C ASP A 85 2.17 -0.18 -1.10
N TYR A 86 1.04 -0.47 -0.43
CA TYR A 86 0.94 -0.42 1.02
C TYR A 86 -0.13 -1.38 1.52
N HIS A 87 -0.14 -1.70 2.81
CA HIS A 87 -1.14 -2.63 3.36
C HIS A 87 -2.42 -1.93 3.83
N GLY A 88 -2.33 -0.70 4.36
CA GLY A 88 -3.49 0.14 4.67
C GLY A 88 -3.88 1.04 3.50
N CYS A 89 -5.06 1.67 3.56
CA CYS A 89 -5.53 2.55 2.48
C CYS A 89 -6.46 3.69 2.87
N ASP A 90 -6.95 3.73 4.10
CA ASP A 90 -7.99 4.64 4.60
C ASP A 90 -7.55 6.10 4.72
N PHE A 91 -6.26 6.35 4.97
CA PHE A 91 -5.72 7.71 5.09
C PHE A 91 -5.40 8.38 3.74
N PHE A 92 -5.35 7.63 2.64
CA PHE A 92 -5.05 8.23 1.35
C PHE A 92 -6.27 8.98 0.78
N PRO A 93 -6.09 10.17 0.17
CA PRO A 93 -7.17 10.85 -0.53
C PRO A 93 -7.76 9.98 -1.65
N GLU A 94 -9.07 9.72 -1.64
CA GLU A 94 -9.75 8.89 -2.66
C GLU A 94 -9.46 9.35 -4.10
N ARG A 95 -9.33 10.67 -4.32
CA ARG A 95 -9.04 11.29 -5.63
C ARG A 95 -7.72 10.84 -6.24
N TRP A 96 -6.81 10.30 -5.44
CA TRP A 96 -5.49 9.89 -5.90
C TRP A 96 -5.53 8.64 -6.77
N PHE A 97 -6.52 7.77 -6.62
CA PHE A 97 -6.51 6.45 -7.25
C PHE A 97 -7.63 6.30 -8.28
N ASP A 98 -7.28 5.79 -9.45
CA ASP A 98 -8.26 5.41 -10.48
C ASP A 98 -8.72 3.96 -10.28
N ARG A 99 -7.87 3.15 -9.61
CA ARG A 99 -8.13 1.76 -9.25
C ARG A 99 -7.46 1.39 -7.93
N VAL A 100 -8.16 0.60 -7.14
CA VAL A 100 -7.65 -0.08 -5.95
C VAL A 100 -7.75 -1.59 -6.19
N VAL A 101 -6.67 -2.30 -5.92
CA VAL A 101 -6.58 -3.76 -6.05
C VAL A 101 -6.22 -4.33 -4.68
N VAL A 102 -7.16 -5.04 -4.06
CA VAL A 102 -6.92 -5.75 -2.80
C VAL A 102 -6.46 -7.17 -3.12
N LEU A 103 -5.23 -7.50 -2.76
CA LEU A 103 -4.69 -8.86 -2.90
C LEU A 103 -5.06 -9.69 -1.68
N GLN A 104 -5.65 -10.85 -1.93
CA GLN A 104 -5.96 -11.86 -0.93
C GLN A 104 -5.15 -13.12 -1.19
N THR A 105 -4.94 -13.95 -0.17
CA THR A 105 -4.17 -15.19 -0.29
C THR A 105 -4.77 -16.26 0.61
N ASP A 106 -4.80 -17.50 0.13
CA ASP A 106 -5.20 -18.64 0.95
C ASP A 106 -4.39 -18.71 2.26
N ASN A 107 -5.08 -18.97 3.37
CA ASN A 107 -4.51 -18.92 4.71
C ASN A 107 -3.25 -19.80 4.85
N SER A 108 -3.26 -21.00 4.28
CA SER A 108 -2.12 -21.92 4.40
C SER A 108 -0.88 -21.36 3.68
N ALA A 109 -1.09 -20.80 2.48
CA ALA A 109 -0.02 -20.18 1.70
C ALA A 109 0.49 -18.89 2.34
N LEU A 110 -0.40 -18.09 2.95
CA LEU A 110 -0.02 -16.87 3.64
C LEU A 110 0.84 -17.17 4.88
N TYR A 111 0.40 -18.14 5.70
CA TYR A 111 1.15 -18.58 6.87
C TYR A 111 2.58 -19.00 6.50
N ASP A 112 2.72 -19.89 5.51
CA ASP A 112 4.03 -20.35 5.03
C ASP A 112 4.95 -19.19 4.58
N ARG A 113 4.38 -18.18 3.90
CA ARG A 113 5.14 -17.00 3.46
C ARG A 113 5.59 -16.15 4.65
N LEU A 114 4.73 -15.93 5.63
CA LEU A 114 5.03 -15.15 6.82
C LEU A 114 6.07 -15.85 7.72
N SER A 115 5.94 -17.16 7.93
CA SER A 115 6.93 -17.96 8.65
C SER A 115 8.30 -17.93 7.98
N LYS A 116 8.36 -18.04 6.63
CA LYS A 116 9.62 -17.94 5.87
C LYS A 116 10.29 -16.57 5.96
N ARG A 117 9.53 -15.51 6.27
CA ARG A 117 10.07 -14.16 6.53
C ARG A 117 10.68 -14.02 7.93
N GLY A 118 10.54 -15.04 8.80
CA GLY A 118 11.06 -15.00 10.16
C GLY A 118 10.26 -14.13 11.11
N TYR A 119 8.97 -13.89 10.82
CA TYR A 119 8.10 -13.16 11.74
C TYR A 119 7.87 -13.96 13.02
N SER A 120 7.70 -13.24 14.14
CA SER A 120 7.32 -13.85 15.41
C SER A 120 5.92 -14.48 15.31
N GLU A 121 5.64 -15.51 16.12
CA GLU A 121 4.32 -16.15 16.17
C GLU A 121 3.18 -15.15 16.41
N THR A 122 3.40 -14.16 17.29
CA THR A 122 2.44 -13.07 17.53
C THR A 122 2.17 -12.27 16.26
N LYS A 123 3.23 -11.86 15.54
CA LYS A 123 3.10 -11.08 14.29
C LYS A 123 2.44 -11.92 13.19
N ILE A 124 2.76 -13.21 13.09
CA ILE A 124 2.11 -14.13 12.17
C ILE A 124 0.62 -14.23 12.49
N SER A 125 0.26 -14.51 13.75
CA SER A 125 -1.15 -14.63 14.19
C SER A 125 -1.95 -13.37 13.86
N ASN A 126 -1.41 -12.19 14.16
CA ASN A 126 -2.09 -10.93 13.87
C ASN A 126 -2.34 -10.73 12.37
N ASN A 127 -1.35 -11.02 11.52
CA ASN A 127 -1.52 -10.91 10.07
C ASN A 127 -2.48 -11.98 9.52
N MET A 128 -2.46 -13.18 10.08
CA MET A 128 -3.41 -14.24 9.70
C MET A 128 -4.84 -13.87 10.05
N GLU A 129 -5.09 -13.33 11.24
CA GLU A 129 -6.41 -12.83 11.64
C GLU A 129 -6.87 -11.68 10.74
N CYS A 130 -5.95 -10.77 10.41
CA CYS A 130 -6.21 -9.66 9.49
C CYS A 130 -6.71 -10.14 8.11
N GLU A 131 -6.08 -11.17 7.55
CA GLU A 131 -6.52 -11.79 6.29
C GLU A 131 -7.85 -12.54 6.44
N ILE A 132 -8.01 -13.33 7.50
CA ILE A 132 -9.22 -14.13 7.77
C ILE A 132 -10.46 -13.23 7.92
N PHE A 133 -10.31 -12.12 8.65
CA PHE A 133 -11.38 -11.14 8.83
C PHE A 133 -11.52 -10.16 7.68
N GLN A 134 -10.69 -10.30 6.63
CA GLN A 134 -10.73 -9.48 5.43
C GLN A 134 -10.65 -7.98 5.73
N VAL A 135 -9.89 -7.59 6.74
CA VAL A 135 -9.83 -6.20 7.25
C VAL A 135 -9.52 -5.22 6.12
N LEU A 136 -8.46 -5.48 5.35
CA LEU A 136 -8.04 -4.60 4.25
C LEU A 136 -8.99 -4.61 3.05
N LEU A 137 -9.84 -5.63 2.93
CA LEU A 137 -10.89 -5.63 1.91
C LEU A 137 -12.05 -4.72 2.35
N GLU A 138 -12.40 -4.72 3.63
CA GLU A 138 -13.43 -3.83 4.16
C GLU A 138 -12.96 -2.36 4.20
N GLU A 139 -11.69 -2.10 4.54
CA GLU A 139 -11.11 -0.75 4.50
C GLU A 139 -11.10 -0.14 3.09
N ALA A 140 -10.97 -0.96 2.05
CA ALA A 140 -10.87 -0.51 0.66
C ALA A 140 -12.22 -0.32 -0.06
N LYS A 141 -13.35 -0.57 0.62
CA LYS A 141 -14.71 -0.43 0.05
C LYS A 141 -15.23 0.99 0.13
#